data_AF-A0A3D0PSR8-F1
#
_entry.id   AF-A0A3D0PSR8-F1
#
_cell.length_a   1.000
_cell.length_b   1.000
_cell.length_c   1.000
_cell.angle_alpha   90.00
_cell.angle_beta   90.00
_cell.angle_gamma   90.00
#
_symmetry.space_group_name_H-M   'P 1'
#
loop_
_entity.id
_entity.type
_entity.pdbx_description
1 polymer ?
#
loop_
_entity_poly.entity_id
_entity_poly.type
_entity_poly.pdbx_seq_one_letter_code
_entity_poly.pdbx_strand_id
1 'polypeptide(L)'
;QAFGGEISRILLDVLDTPVSPELLPPKDGKIAQKTEEVVGPYELHDYFLYYILRFGFSPAKIYRMAVDTFRGVYSPKIIFRWLKNFYQRFFRQQFKRSCLPDTPKVGTVTLSPRGDWRMPSDASARLWMEELEQIESPRP
;
A
#
# COMPACT_ATOMS: atom_id res chain seq x y z
N GLN A 1 -17.75 -25.45 -13.12
CA GLN A 1 -17.26 -26.42 -12.12
C GLN A 1 -16.98 -25.66 -10.84
N ALA A 2 -17.64 -25.99 -9.74
CA ALA A 2 -17.26 -25.49 -8.42
C ALA A 2 -16.20 -26.45 -7.86
N PHE A 3 -15.02 -25.94 -7.54
CA PHE A 3 -13.96 -26.72 -6.90
C PHE A 3 -14.37 -27.02 -5.45
N GLY A 4 -15.15 -28.09 -5.24
CA GLY A 4 -15.62 -28.52 -3.92
C GLY A 4 -14.79 -29.67 -3.33
N GLY A 5 -14.84 -29.85 -2.01
CA GLY A 5 -14.19 -30.97 -1.31
C GLY A 5 -12.76 -30.66 -0.86
N GLU A 6 -11.82 -31.52 -1.21
CA GLU A 6 -10.41 -31.45 -0.78
C GLU A 6 -9.72 -30.16 -1.22
N ILE A 7 -9.93 -29.72 -2.47
CA ILE A 7 -9.35 -28.47 -2.99
C ILE A 7 -9.81 -27.26 -2.16
N SER A 8 -11.09 -27.20 -1.81
CA SER A 8 -11.60 -26.12 -0.95
C SER A 8 -10.94 -26.12 0.42
N ARG A 9 -10.65 -27.31 0.98
CA ARG A 9 -9.96 -27.43 2.27
C ARG A 9 -8.52 -26.90 2.18
N ILE A 10 -7.81 -27.25 1.11
CA ILE A 10 -6.44 -26.78 0.86
C ILE A 10 -6.41 -25.27 0.68
N LEU A 11 -7.36 -24.69 -0.08
CA LEU A 11 -7.41 -23.23 -0.27
C LEU A 11 -7.73 -22.49 1.03
N LEU A 12 -8.58 -23.05 1.90
CA LEU A 12 -8.83 -22.48 3.23
C LEU A 12 -7.58 -22.56 4.12
N ASP A 13 -6.85 -23.67 4.08
CA ASP A 13 -5.57 -23.82 4.80
C ASP A 13 -4.51 -22.79 4.35
N VAL A 14 -4.45 -22.49 3.04
CA VAL A 14 -3.61 -21.41 2.50
C VAL A 14 -4.05 -20.04 3.02
N LEU A 15 -5.36 -19.76 3.09
CA LEU A 15 -5.89 -18.50 3.62
C LEU A 15 -5.61 -18.33 5.12
N ASP A 16 -5.64 -19.42 5.88
CA ASP A 16 -5.37 -19.44 7.31
C ASP A 16 -3.87 -19.30 7.62
N THR A 17 -2.99 -19.52 6.63
CA THR A 17 -1.55 -19.33 6.76
C THR A 17 -1.19 -17.83 6.74
N PRO A 18 -0.61 -17.28 7.83
CA PRO A 18 -0.36 -15.84 7.91
C PRO A 18 0.73 -15.38 6.95
N VAL A 19 0.50 -14.24 6.29
CA VAL A 19 1.42 -13.66 5.31
C VAL A 19 2.71 -13.19 5.98
N SER A 20 3.84 -13.79 5.59
CA SER A 20 5.18 -13.48 6.10
C SER A 20 6.21 -13.44 4.97
N PRO A 21 7.23 -12.56 5.04
CA PRO A 21 8.40 -12.68 4.18
C PRO A 21 9.21 -13.90 4.65
N GLU A 22 8.99 -15.05 4.03
CA GLU A 22 9.58 -16.38 4.32
C GLU A 22 11.12 -16.45 4.20
N LEU A 23 11.80 -15.34 3.92
CA LEU A 23 13.24 -15.28 3.74
C LEU A 23 14.05 -15.55 5.02
N LEU A 24 13.42 -15.46 6.19
CA LEU A 24 14.06 -15.77 7.47
C LEU A 24 13.46 -17.03 8.09
N PRO A 25 14.30 -17.99 8.54
CA PRO A 25 13.81 -19.20 9.17
C PRO A 25 12.96 -18.84 10.41
N PRO A 26 11.83 -19.52 10.63
CA PRO A 26 10.98 -19.26 11.79
C PRO A 26 11.77 -19.50 13.08
N LYS A 27 11.67 -18.57 14.03
CA LYS A 27 12.16 -18.81 15.40
C LYS A 27 11.08 -19.57 16.16
N ASP A 28 11.42 -20.73 16.70
CA ASP A 28 10.53 -21.56 17.52
C ASP A 28 9.19 -21.94 16.84
N GLY A 29 9.21 -22.14 15.52
CA GLY A 29 8.00 -22.48 14.74
C GLY A 29 6.99 -21.34 14.61
N LYS A 30 7.30 -20.14 15.11
CA LYS A 30 6.47 -18.94 14.98
C LYS A 30 7.04 -18.03 13.90
N ILE A 31 6.16 -17.63 13.00
CA ILE A 31 6.43 -16.61 12.00
C ILE A 31 6.75 -15.30 12.72
N ALA A 32 7.97 -14.81 12.50
CA ALA A 32 8.54 -13.70 13.27
C ALA A 32 8.27 -12.32 12.64
N GLN A 33 7.80 -12.25 11.40
CA GLN A 33 7.64 -10.98 10.69
C GLN A 33 6.35 -10.94 9.87
N LYS A 34 5.42 -10.04 10.22
CA LYS A 34 4.26 -9.73 9.39
C LYS A 34 4.57 -8.52 8.52
N THR A 35 4.37 -8.64 7.21
CA THR A 35 4.70 -7.56 6.26
C THR A 35 3.95 -6.25 6.56
N GLU A 36 2.71 -6.35 7.03
CA GLU A 36 1.89 -5.19 7.42
C GLU A 36 2.47 -4.39 8.60
N GLU A 37 3.29 -4.99 9.47
CA GLU A 37 3.96 -4.25 10.54
C GLU A 37 4.99 -3.24 9.99
N VAL A 38 5.55 -3.53 8.82
CA VAL A 38 6.56 -2.70 8.16
C VAL A 38 5.94 -1.75 7.12
N VAL A 39 4.95 -2.25 6.38
CA VAL A 39 4.31 -1.50 5.29
C VAL A 39 3.16 -0.66 5.79
N GLY A 40 2.31 -1.23 6.63
CA GLY A 40 1.00 -0.73 7.01
C GLY A 40 -0.14 -1.65 6.57
N PRO A 41 -1.37 -1.43 7.07
CA PRO A 41 -2.56 -2.20 6.68
C PRO A 41 -2.82 -2.08 5.18
N TYR A 42 -3.00 -3.20 4.48
CA TYR A 42 -3.17 -3.17 3.02
C TYR A 42 -4.35 -2.33 2.56
N GLU A 43 -5.46 -2.35 3.29
CA GLU A 43 -6.66 -1.55 2.97
C GLU A 43 -6.41 -0.03 2.94
N LEU A 44 -5.54 0.49 3.81
CA LEU A 44 -5.14 1.90 3.77
C LEU A 44 -4.25 2.17 2.56
N HIS A 45 -3.30 1.28 2.28
CA HIS A 45 -2.37 1.44 1.15
C HIS A 45 -3.09 1.38 -0.19
N ASP A 46 -4.03 0.45 -0.35
CA ASP A 46 -4.84 0.31 -1.55
C ASP A 46 -5.77 1.52 -1.72
N TYR A 47 -6.35 2.03 -0.63
CA TYR A 47 -7.13 3.26 -0.65
C TYR A 47 -6.29 4.44 -1.16
N PHE A 48 -5.11 4.67 -0.58
CA PHE A 48 -4.22 5.75 -1.01
C PHE A 48 -3.79 5.58 -2.47
N LEU A 49 -3.35 4.38 -2.84
CA LEU A 49 -2.87 4.05 -4.17
C LEU A 49 -3.95 4.33 -5.23
N TYR A 50 -5.18 3.89 -4.96
CA TYR A 50 -6.30 4.08 -5.88
C TYR A 50 -6.55 5.58 -6.13
N TYR A 51 -6.65 6.39 -5.07
CA TYR A 51 -6.96 7.82 -5.24
C TYR A 51 -5.81 8.61 -5.89
N ILE A 52 -4.57 8.18 -5.70
CA ILE A 52 -3.42 8.77 -6.38
C ILE A 52 -3.43 8.41 -7.85
N LEU A 53 -3.51 7.12 -8.20
CA LEU A 53 -3.39 6.68 -9.58
C LEU A 53 -4.61 7.03 -10.43
N ARG A 54 -5.82 6.90 -9.86
CA ARG A 54 -7.05 7.10 -10.62
C ARG A 54 -7.42 8.56 -10.77
N PHE A 55 -7.16 9.37 -9.74
CA PHE A 55 -7.66 10.75 -9.67
C PHE A 55 -6.57 11.81 -9.46
N GLY A 56 -5.32 11.42 -9.19
CA GLY A 56 -4.25 12.38 -8.95
C GLY A 56 -4.49 13.28 -7.73
N PHE A 57 -5.24 12.80 -6.73
CA PHE A 57 -5.55 13.61 -5.56
C PHE A 57 -4.32 13.90 -4.70
N SER A 58 -4.31 15.09 -4.11
CA SER A 58 -3.24 15.54 -3.22
C SER A 58 -3.26 14.81 -1.87
N PRO A 59 -2.12 14.72 -1.17
CA PRO A 59 -2.02 14.16 0.18
C PRO A 59 -3.10 14.65 1.14
N ALA A 60 -3.35 15.96 1.21
CA ALA A 60 -4.30 16.52 2.17
C ALA A 60 -5.73 16.08 1.89
N LYS A 61 -6.10 16.02 0.60
CA LYS A 61 -7.42 15.53 0.20
C LYS A 61 -7.58 14.05 0.55
N ILE A 62 -6.59 13.23 0.22
CA ILE A 62 -6.61 11.79 0.52
C ILE A 62 -6.68 11.54 2.03
N TYR A 63 -5.88 12.27 2.82
CA TYR A 63 -5.91 12.19 4.28
C TYR A 63 -7.31 12.49 4.82
N ARG A 64 -7.90 13.63 4.41
CA ARG A 64 -9.23 14.04 4.90
C ARG A 64 -10.32 13.03 4.52
N MET A 65 -10.28 12.52 3.28
CA MET A 65 -11.22 11.48 2.85
C MET A 65 -11.02 10.18 3.63
N ALA A 66 -9.78 9.75 3.84
CA ALA A 66 -9.49 8.52 4.58
C ALA A 66 -9.93 8.61 6.05
N VAL A 67 -9.73 9.76 6.71
CA VAL A 67 -10.21 10.00 8.08
C VAL A 67 -11.71 9.81 8.20
N ASP A 68 -12.46 10.23 7.18
CA ASP A 68 -13.90 10.06 7.15
C ASP A 68 -14.31 8.61 6.86
N THR A 69 -13.74 8.02 5.79
CA THR A 69 -14.03 6.64 5.36
C THR A 69 -13.73 5.60 6.44
N PHE A 70 -12.60 5.77 7.15
CA PHE A 70 -12.14 4.81 8.17
C PHE A 70 -12.48 5.24 9.60
N ARG A 71 -13.46 6.13 9.78
CA ARG A 71 -13.91 6.59 11.09
C ARG A 71 -14.32 5.39 11.96
N GLY A 72 -13.78 5.33 13.17
CA GLY A 72 -14.04 4.23 14.11
C GLY A 72 -13.20 2.97 13.87
N VAL A 73 -12.51 2.85 12.73
CA VAL A 73 -11.56 1.77 12.43
C VAL A 73 -10.13 2.21 12.71
N TYR A 74 -9.73 3.36 12.16
CA TYR A 74 -8.41 3.95 12.39
C TYR A 74 -8.51 5.35 12.98
N SER A 75 -7.61 5.67 13.91
CA SER A 75 -7.46 7.04 14.37
C SER A 75 -6.81 7.90 13.27
N PRO A 76 -7.09 9.21 13.23
CA PRO A 76 -6.46 10.11 12.26
C PRO A 76 -4.92 10.04 12.29
N LYS A 77 -4.33 9.84 13.48
CA LYS A 77 -2.88 9.67 13.67
C LYS A 77 -2.34 8.42 12.96
N ILE A 78 -3.07 7.31 12.98
CA ILE A 78 -2.66 6.06 12.29
C ILE A 78 -2.71 6.26 10.77
N ILE A 79 -3.79 6.86 10.27
CA ILE A 79 -3.95 7.17 8.84
C ILE A 79 -2.81 8.09 8.37
N PHE A 80 -2.53 9.15 9.13
CA PHE A 80 -1.43 10.08 8.83
C PHE A 80 -0.08 9.36 8.74
N ARG A 81 0.24 8.54 9.75
CA ARG A 81 1.50 7.77 9.81
C ARG A 81 1.67 6.88 8.57
N TRP A 82 0.63 6.15 8.19
CA TRP A 82 0.70 5.24 7.06
C TRP A 82 0.65 5.94 5.71
N LEU A 83 -0.07 7.07 5.58
CA LEU A 83 -0.03 7.89 4.37
C LEU A 83 1.37 8.49 4.15
N LYS A 84 2.03 8.94 5.22
CA LYS A 84 3.43 9.41 5.19
C LYS A 84 4.37 8.27 4.75
N ASN A 85 4.24 7.08 5.35
CA ASN A 85 5.01 5.90 4.96
C ASN A 85 4.77 5.52 3.50
N PHE A 86 3.50 5.54 3.06
CA PHE A 86 3.10 5.25 1.69
C PHE A 86 3.84 6.14 0.71
N TYR A 87 3.81 7.48 0.84
CA TYR A 87 4.47 8.36 -0.14
C TYR A 87 5.98 8.17 -0.16
N GLN A 88 6.63 8.06 1.01
CA GLN A 88 8.06 7.81 1.08
C GLN A 88 8.46 6.53 0.32
N ARG A 89 7.74 5.43 0.55
CA ARG A 89 8.02 4.15 -0.10
C ARG A 89 7.62 4.15 -1.56
N PHE A 90 6.48 4.74 -1.90
CA PHE A 90 5.96 4.76 -3.24
C PHE A 90 6.95 5.45 -4.19
N PHE A 91 7.52 6.58 -3.77
CA PHE A 91 8.57 7.28 -4.50
C PHE A 91 9.90 6.51 -4.49
N ARG A 92 10.44 6.20 -3.30
CA ARG A 92 11.76 5.57 -3.17
C ARG A 92 11.87 4.21 -3.88
N GLN A 93 10.76 3.48 -4.03
CA GLN A 93 10.74 2.16 -4.66
C GLN A 93 10.37 2.20 -6.15
N GLN A 94 10.26 3.39 -6.77
CA GLN A 94 9.90 3.50 -8.18
C GLN A 94 10.87 2.78 -9.11
N PHE A 95 12.17 2.77 -8.81
CA PHE A 95 13.16 2.06 -9.61
C PHE A 95 12.83 0.57 -9.81
N LYS A 96 12.16 -0.07 -8.83
CA LYS A 96 11.71 -1.46 -8.95
C LYS A 96 10.60 -1.63 -9.98
N ARG A 97 9.80 -0.59 -10.20
CA ARG A 97 8.69 -0.59 -11.16
C ARG A 97 9.17 -0.36 -12.59
N SER A 98 10.24 0.40 -12.78
CA SER A 98 10.81 0.72 -14.09
C SER A 98 11.22 -0.53 -14.90
N CYS A 99 11.57 -1.62 -14.22
CA CYS A 99 11.97 -2.89 -14.84
C CYS A 99 10.98 -4.03 -14.56
N LEU A 100 9.69 -3.75 -14.36
CA LEU A 100 8.69 -4.80 -14.15
C LEU A 100 8.60 -5.75 -15.35
N PRO A 101 8.43 -7.07 -15.14
CA PRO A 101 8.10 -8.00 -16.21
C PRO A 101 6.72 -7.69 -16.80
N ASP A 102 6.43 -8.25 -17.96
CA ASP A 102 5.13 -8.08 -18.60
C ASP A 102 4.02 -8.68 -17.75
N THR A 103 2.97 -7.88 -17.55
CA THR A 103 1.87 -8.20 -16.65
C THR A 103 0.55 -7.73 -17.29
N PRO A 104 -0.52 -8.53 -17.23
CA PRO A 104 -1.82 -8.10 -17.69
C PRO A 104 -2.39 -7.05 -16.74
N LYS A 105 -2.96 -5.98 -17.30
CA LYS A 105 -3.74 -5.00 -16.53
C LYS A 105 -5.00 -5.67 -15.98
N VAL A 106 -5.21 -5.56 -14.67
CA VAL A 106 -6.44 -5.97 -13.99
C VAL A 106 -7.05 -4.75 -13.31
N GLY A 107 -8.35 -4.52 -13.50
CA GLY A 107 -9.05 -3.36 -12.93
C GLY A 107 -8.79 -2.05 -13.69
N THR A 108 -8.94 -0.92 -13.02
CA THR A 108 -8.93 0.41 -13.66
C THR A 108 -7.54 1.05 -13.77
N VAL A 109 -6.59 0.65 -12.92
CA VAL A 109 -5.25 1.27 -12.80
C VAL A 109 -4.16 0.19 -12.69
N THR A 110 -2.94 0.51 -13.14
CA THR A 110 -1.76 -0.35 -13.04
C THR A 110 -0.52 0.46 -12.71
N LEU A 111 0.53 -0.25 -12.27
CA LEU A 111 1.83 0.33 -11.94
C LEU A 111 2.91 0.09 -12.99
N SER A 112 2.52 -0.42 -14.17
CA SER A 112 3.46 -0.66 -15.26
C SER A 112 3.98 0.68 -15.81
N PRO A 113 5.31 0.84 -15.98
CA PRO A 113 5.91 2.00 -16.64
C PRO A 113 5.53 2.07 -18.13
N ARG A 114 5.07 0.95 -18.69
CA ARG A 114 4.59 0.82 -20.06
C ARG A 114 3.08 1.11 -20.18
N GLY A 115 2.39 1.30 -19.06
CA GLY A 115 0.94 1.46 -18.97
C GLY A 115 0.52 2.78 -18.31
N ASP A 116 -0.18 2.69 -17.18
CA ASP A 116 -0.83 3.83 -16.53
C ASP A 116 0.13 4.70 -15.69
N TRP A 117 1.27 4.17 -15.24
CA TRP A 117 2.13 4.85 -14.26
C TRP A 117 3.52 5.17 -14.79
N ARG A 118 3.75 6.43 -15.18
CA ARG A 118 5.05 6.93 -15.66
C ARG A 118 5.62 7.94 -14.67
N MET A 119 6.59 7.51 -13.86
CA MET A 119 7.30 8.38 -12.92
C MET A 119 8.81 8.11 -12.99
N PRO A 120 9.67 9.15 -12.96
CA PRO A 120 11.12 8.97 -12.88
C PRO A 120 11.53 8.19 -11.62
N SER A 121 12.53 7.31 -11.75
CA SER A 121 13.02 6.47 -10.65
C SER A 121 13.68 7.27 -9.52
N ASP A 122 14.13 8.48 -9.83
CA ASP A 122 14.83 9.45 -8.98
C ASP A 122 13.94 10.61 -8.52
N ALA A 123 12.63 10.55 -8.76
CA ALA A 123 11.68 11.56 -8.33
C ALA A 123 11.67 11.72 -6.80
N SER A 124 11.59 12.98 -6.33
CA SER A 124 11.53 13.31 -4.91
C SER A 124 10.08 13.40 -4.40
N ALA A 125 9.82 12.79 -3.24
CA ALA A 125 8.53 12.89 -2.56
C ALA A 125 8.33 14.21 -1.79
N ARG A 126 9.33 15.12 -1.79
CA ARG A 126 9.39 16.29 -0.91
C ARG A 126 8.09 17.11 -0.87
N LEU A 127 7.50 17.43 -2.02
CA LEU A 127 6.27 18.23 -2.07
C LEU A 127 5.07 17.54 -1.40
N TRP A 128 4.93 16.22 -1.58
CA TRP A 128 3.86 15.45 -0.91
C TRP A 128 4.07 15.40 0.60
N MET A 129 5.34 15.31 1.04
CA MET A 129 5.70 15.28 2.45
C MET A 129 5.44 16.64 3.12
N GLU A 130 5.79 17.74 2.45
CA GLU A 130 5.53 19.10 2.94
C GLU A 130 4.03 19.38 3.12
N GLU A 131 3.18 18.91 2.20
CA GLU A 131 1.73 19.04 2.32
C GLU A 131 1.19 18.26 3.54
N LEU A 132 1.71 17.06 3.81
CA LEU A 132 1.36 16.31 5.01
C LEU A 132 1.84 17.01 6.29
N GLU A 133 3.05 17.54 6.30
CA GLU A 133 3.61 18.26 7.45
C GLU A 133 2.78 19.51 7.79
N GLN A 134 2.21 20.19 6.79
CA GLN A 134 1.30 21.32 7.02
C GLN A 134 -0.02 20.92 7.70
N ILE A 135 -0.47 19.67 7.55
CA ILE A 135 -1.66 19.17 8.23
C ILE A 135 -1.37 18.94 9.72
N GLU A 136 -0.18 18.43 10.05
CA GLU A 136 0.26 18.16 11.41
C GLU A 136 0.66 19.44 12.14
N SER A 137 1.28 20.38 11.43
CA SER A 137 1.74 21.68 11.94
C SER A 137 1.43 22.78 10.92
N PRO A 138 0.22 23.35 10.95
CA PRO A 138 -0.14 24.45 10.06
C PRO A 138 0.85 25.60 10.26
N ARG A 139 1.42 26.11 9.16
CA ARG A 139 2.21 27.35 9.24
C ARG A 139 1.28 28.50 9.66
N PRO A 140 1.77 29.42 10.50
CA PRO A 140 0.98 30.57 10.97
C PRO A 140 0.54 31.48 9.82
#